data_AF-A0A9X3WU39-F1
#
_entry.id   AF-A0A9X3WU39-F1
#
_cell.length_a   1.000
_cell.length_b   1.000
_cell.length_c   1.000
_cell.angle_alpha   90.00
_cell.angle_beta   90.00
_cell.angle_gamma   90.00
#
_symmetry.space_group_name_H-M   'P 1'
#
loop_
_entity.id
_entity.type
_entity.pdbx_description
1 polymer ?
#
loop_
_entity_poly.entity_id
_entity_poly.type
_entity_poly.pdbx_seq_one_letter_code
_entity_poly.pdbx_strand_id
1 'polypeptide(L)'
;MSENKEVSKDGLLSELEPHKRFITTVRSWDSYAKEHALPPSVTLIYQFGSWNNLKDKLGVKKNIRNQISHEHLLDIAKEHTEHFTSKRNWNEYAKKNGLPSQATYIKEFGSWNKVKDLLGLAHTEPVRLPNYTKKDIESVLREHGKNLQNRAQWDEYAKEKGLPTYKTLRKHFSWEEILGFSNVNRTFKYSRDKLISVAKRHYEVFAPASMNAWNEYAKEHSLPTTAAYLRVFGKWKKAKVEVLKSIQ
;
A
#
# COMPACT_ATOMS: atom_id res chain seq x y z
N MET A 1 -51.94 -0.37 4.67
CA MET A 1 -52.12 -1.83 4.44
C MET A 1 -51.59 -2.10 3.04
N SER A 2 -50.37 -2.60 2.94
CA SER A 2 -49.72 -2.81 1.64
C SER A 2 -50.03 -4.24 1.19
N GLU A 3 -50.94 -4.37 0.22
CA GLU A 3 -51.26 -5.63 -0.44
C GLU A 3 -49.99 -6.23 -1.06
N ASN A 4 -49.49 -7.29 -0.43
CA ASN A 4 -48.42 -8.09 -0.96
C ASN A 4 -49.02 -9.01 -2.04
N LYS A 5 -49.26 -8.47 -3.24
CA LYS A 5 -49.60 -9.29 -4.40
C LYS A 5 -48.42 -10.23 -4.64
N GLU A 6 -48.65 -11.53 -4.48
CA GLU A 6 -47.80 -12.55 -5.09
C GLU A 6 -47.87 -12.39 -6.61
N VAL A 7 -47.00 -11.53 -7.14
CA VAL A 7 -46.89 -11.36 -8.58
C VAL A 7 -46.16 -12.59 -9.13
N SER A 8 -46.89 -13.46 -9.81
CA SER A 8 -46.33 -14.65 -10.47
C SER A 8 -45.25 -14.26 -11.48
N LYS A 9 -44.17 -15.05 -11.53
CA LYS A 9 -43.02 -14.82 -12.43
C LYS A 9 -43.44 -14.69 -13.89
N ASP A 10 -44.47 -15.42 -14.31
CA ASP A 10 -44.98 -15.39 -15.68
C ASP A 10 -45.79 -14.12 -15.99
N GLY A 11 -46.44 -13.56 -14.96
CA GLY A 11 -47.09 -12.24 -15.04
C GLY A 11 -46.09 -11.12 -15.24
N LEU A 12 -44.96 -11.15 -14.50
CA LEU A 12 -43.85 -10.21 -14.69
C LEU A 12 -43.23 -10.33 -16.09
N LEU A 13 -43.01 -11.54 -16.60
CA LEU A 13 -42.46 -11.70 -17.96
C LEU A 13 -43.39 -11.11 -19.02
N SER A 14 -44.70 -11.34 -18.90
CA SER A 14 -45.70 -10.79 -19.83
C SER A 14 -45.76 -9.26 -19.79
N GLU A 15 -45.64 -8.67 -18.59
CA GLU A 15 -45.60 -7.21 -18.40
C GLU A 15 -44.31 -6.59 -18.95
N LEU A 16 -43.18 -7.31 -18.88
CA LEU A 16 -41.87 -6.82 -19.31
C LEU A 16 -41.60 -7.02 -20.81
N GLU A 17 -42.31 -7.94 -21.48
CA GLU A 17 -42.10 -8.29 -22.88
C GLU A 17 -42.18 -7.08 -23.84
N PRO A 18 -43.15 -6.15 -23.72
CA PRO A 18 -43.20 -4.93 -24.54
C PRO A 18 -42.02 -3.97 -24.30
N HIS A 19 -41.38 -4.06 -23.13
CA HIS A 19 -40.33 -3.16 -22.67
C HIS A 19 -38.93 -3.77 -22.76
N LYS A 20 -38.80 -4.99 -23.30
CA LYS A 20 -37.54 -5.76 -23.33
C LYS A 20 -36.36 -5.01 -23.94
N ARG A 21 -36.61 -4.11 -24.90
CA ARG A 21 -35.59 -3.25 -25.54
C ARG A 21 -34.88 -2.29 -24.56
N PHE A 22 -35.51 -1.97 -23.42
CA PHE A 22 -34.96 -1.08 -22.40
C PHE A 22 -34.27 -1.84 -21.25
N ILE A 23 -34.34 -3.18 -21.25
CA ILE A 23 -33.69 -4.05 -20.24
C ILE A 23 -32.19 -4.20 -20.60
N THR A 24 -31.45 -3.11 -20.45
CA THR A 24 -30.02 -3.03 -20.78
C THR A 24 -29.14 -3.17 -19.53
N THR A 25 -28.98 -2.12 -18.74
CA THR A 25 -28.28 -2.14 -17.45
C THR A 25 -29.27 -1.91 -16.32
N VAL A 26 -28.94 -2.38 -15.11
CA VAL A 26 -29.76 -2.14 -13.90
C VAL A 26 -30.10 -0.66 -13.75
N ARG A 27 -29.10 0.22 -13.86
CA ARG A 27 -29.28 1.68 -13.74
C ARG A 27 -30.18 2.27 -14.83
N SER A 28 -29.99 1.85 -16.09
CA SER A 28 -30.83 2.32 -17.20
C SER A 28 -32.27 1.85 -17.06
N TRP A 29 -32.46 0.62 -16.60
CA TRP A 29 -33.79 0.06 -16.36
C TRP A 29 -34.50 0.79 -15.23
N ASP A 30 -33.85 1.01 -14.08
CA ASP A 30 -34.50 1.66 -12.93
C ASP A 30 -34.99 3.08 -13.26
N SER A 31 -34.27 3.78 -14.14
CA SER A 31 -34.68 5.10 -14.63
C SER A 31 -35.95 4.98 -15.50
N TYR A 32 -35.95 4.05 -16.45
CA TYR A 32 -37.09 3.79 -17.34
C TYR A 32 -38.32 3.26 -16.59
N ALA A 33 -38.13 2.32 -15.68
CA ALA A 33 -39.20 1.69 -14.92
C ALA A 33 -39.94 2.70 -14.04
N LYS A 34 -39.23 3.68 -13.49
CA LYS A 34 -39.83 4.76 -12.70
C LYS A 34 -40.78 5.64 -13.53
N GLU A 35 -40.43 5.93 -14.78
CA GLU A 35 -41.25 6.74 -15.70
C GLU A 35 -42.49 5.99 -16.21
N HIS A 36 -42.41 4.67 -16.29
CA HIS A 36 -43.47 3.81 -16.81
C HIS A 36 -44.23 3.01 -15.74
N ALA A 37 -44.03 3.33 -14.45
CA ALA A 37 -44.62 2.63 -13.31
C ALA A 37 -44.41 1.10 -13.31
N LEU A 38 -43.26 0.65 -13.83
CA LEU A 38 -42.87 -0.76 -13.92
C LEU A 38 -42.10 -1.21 -12.66
N PRO A 39 -42.00 -2.54 -12.42
CA PRO A 39 -41.23 -3.06 -11.30
C PRO A 39 -39.74 -2.65 -11.34
N PRO A 40 -39.17 -2.17 -10.21
CA PRO A 40 -37.77 -1.80 -10.13
C PRO A 40 -36.88 -3.04 -10.24
N SER A 41 -35.62 -2.84 -10.64
CA SER A 41 -34.65 -3.92 -10.84
C SER A 41 -34.46 -4.80 -9.61
N VAL A 42 -34.58 -4.24 -8.40
CA VAL A 42 -34.48 -4.97 -7.14
C VAL A 42 -35.57 -6.05 -7.04
N THR A 43 -36.83 -5.71 -7.38
CA THR A 43 -37.95 -6.66 -7.38
C THR A 43 -37.73 -7.74 -8.42
N LEU A 44 -37.24 -7.37 -9.61
CA LEU A 44 -36.94 -8.33 -10.68
C LEU A 44 -35.78 -9.25 -10.31
N ILE A 45 -34.71 -8.74 -9.71
CA ILE A 45 -33.57 -9.54 -9.24
C ILE A 45 -34.02 -10.49 -8.13
N TYR A 46 -34.88 -10.06 -7.21
CA TYR A 46 -35.41 -10.93 -6.17
C TYR A 46 -36.21 -12.10 -6.76
N GLN A 47 -37.08 -11.84 -7.76
CA GLN A 47 -37.93 -12.86 -8.36
C GLN A 47 -37.19 -13.82 -9.31
N PHE A 48 -36.23 -13.30 -10.08
CA PHE A 48 -35.51 -14.04 -11.11
C PHE A 48 -34.09 -14.46 -10.68
N GLY A 49 -33.66 -14.10 -9.48
CA GLY A 49 -32.37 -14.43 -8.87
C GLY A 49 -31.21 -13.55 -9.34
N SER A 50 -31.16 -13.19 -10.63
CA SER A 50 -30.15 -12.28 -11.16
C SER A 50 -30.64 -11.49 -12.38
N TRP A 51 -30.02 -10.34 -12.64
CA TRP A 51 -30.32 -9.53 -13.84
C TRP A 51 -30.06 -10.28 -15.15
N ASN A 52 -29.06 -11.18 -15.16
CA ASN A 52 -28.77 -11.99 -16.34
C ASN A 52 -29.80 -13.12 -16.54
N ASN A 53 -30.32 -13.71 -15.45
CA ASN A 53 -31.39 -14.71 -15.52
C ASN A 53 -32.69 -14.11 -16.04
N LEU A 54 -33.00 -12.86 -15.65
CA LEU A 54 -34.13 -12.12 -16.20
C LEU A 54 -33.98 -11.95 -17.72
N LYS A 55 -32.80 -11.48 -18.16
CA LYS A 55 -32.50 -11.32 -19.59
C LYS A 55 -32.60 -12.63 -20.37
N ASP A 56 -32.13 -13.74 -19.80
CA ASP A 56 -32.31 -15.07 -20.38
C ASP A 56 -33.77 -15.39 -20.65
N LYS A 57 -34.62 -15.21 -19.64
CA LYS A 57 -36.05 -15.52 -19.76
C LYS A 57 -36.79 -14.63 -20.75
N LEU A 58 -36.32 -13.40 -20.95
CA LEU A 58 -36.86 -12.44 -21.93
C LEU A 58 -36.19 -12.50 -23.30
N GLY A 59 -35.25 -13.44 -23.51
CA GLY A 59 -34.50 -13.55 -24.77
C GLY A 59 -33.65 -12.32 -25.09
N VAL A 60 -33.32 -11.50 -24.08
CA VAL A 60 -32.50 -10.29 -24.25
C VAL A 60 -31.03 -10.67 -24.20
N LYS A 61 -30.24 -10.14 -25.15
CA LYS A 61 -28.80 -10.38 -25.21
C LYS A 61 -28.14 -10.06 -23.87
N LYS A 62 -27.52 -11.06 -23.25
CA LYS A 62 -26.75 -10.89 -22.01
C LYS A 62 -25.65 -9.86 -22.23
N ASN A 63 -25.40 -9.05 -21.20
CA ASN A 63 -24.08 -8.48 -21.03
C ASN A 63 -23.20 -9.63 -20.52
N ILE A 64 -22.74 -10.47 -21.45
CA ILE A 64 -21.65 -11.39 -21.16
C ILE A 64 -20.49 -10.44 -20.81
N ARG A 65 -20.15 -10.31 -19.52
CA ARG A 65 -18.80 -9.87 -19.18
C ARG A 65 -17.92 -10.82 -19.96
N ASN A 66 -17.20 -10.34 -20.98
CA ASN A 66 -16.31 -11.12 -21.82
C ASN A 66 -15.49 -12.07 -20.93
N GLN A 67 -16.01 -13.27 -20.70
CA GLN A 67 -15.25 -14.38 -20.17
C GLN A 67 -14.49 -14.81 -21.39
N ILE A 68 -13.35 -14.15 -21.61
CA ILE A 68 -12.31 -14.67 -22.47
C ILE A 68 -12.11 -16.10 -21.97
N SER A 69 -12.43 -17.07 -22.81
CA SER A 69 -12.42 -18.47 -22.41
C SER A 69 -11.01 -18.85 -21.96
N HIS A 70 -10.92 -19.87 -21.11
CA HIS A 70 -9.65 -20.42 -20.65
C HIS A 70 -8.69 -20.69 -21.81
N GLU A 71 -9.21 -21.27 -22.89
CA GLU A 71 -8.47 -21.56 -24.12
C GLU A 71 -8.04 -20.29 -24.85
N HIS A 72 -8.93 -19.31 -24.99
CA HIS A 72 -8.62 -18.05 -25.67
C HIS A 72 -7.54 -17.24 -24.93
N LEU A 73 -7.48 -17.28 -23.60
CA LEU A 73 -6.37 -16.67 -22.85
C LEU A 73 -5.03 -17.35 -23.15
N LEU A 74 -5.01 -18.68 -23.25
CA LEU A 74 -3.80 -19.42 -23.62
C LEU A 74 -3.38 -19.10 -25.04
N ASP A 75 -4.31 -19.00 -25.99
CA ASP A 75 -3.98 -18.66 -27.38
C ASP A 75 -3.37 -17.27 -27.49
N ILE A 76 -3.96 -16.27 -26.82
CA ILE A 76 -3.37 -14.92 -26.72
C ILE A 76 -1.95 -14.99 -26.11
N ALA A 77 -1.77 -15.80 -25.06
CA ALA A 77 -0.45 -15.91 -24.42
C ALA A 77 0.57 -16.63 -25.32
N LYS A 78 0.14 -17.60 -26.14
CA LYS A 78 0.96 -18.30 -27.14
C LYS A 78 1.37 -17.36 -28.27
N GLU A 79 0.42 -16.59 -28.81
CA GLU A 79 0.69 -15.60 -29.87
C GLU A 79 1.69 -14.53 -29.43
N HIS A 80 1.69 -14.18 -28.15
CA HIS A 80 2.55 -13.14 -27.57
C HIS A 80 3.63 -13.68 -26.62
N THR A 81 4.07 -14.92 -26.87
CA THR A 81 5.03 -15.64 -26.01
C THR A 81 6.31 -14.84 -25.73
N GLU A 82 6.84 -14.14 -26.74
CA GLU A 82 8.07 -13.33 -26.63
C GLU A 82 7.99 -12.23 -25.56
N HIS A 83 6.78 -11.70 -25.32
CA HIS A 83 6.53 -10.67 -24.33
C HIS A 83 6.03 -11.24 -22.99
N PHE A 84 5.74 -12.54 -22.92
CA PHE A 84 5.22 -13.24 -21.74
C PHE A 84 6.34 -13.58 -20.73
N THR A 85 7.14 -12.57 -20.37
CA THR A 85 8.33 -12.71 -19.51
C THR A 85 7.99 -12.46 -18.04
N SER A 86 8.13 -11.22 -17.55
CA SER A 86 7.74 -10.84 -16.19
C SER A 86 6.31 -10.31 -16.17
N LYS A 87 5.62 -10.44 -15.03
CA LYS A 87 4.28 -9.84 -14.82
C LYS A 87 4.23 -8.35 -15.18
N ARG A 88 5.33 -7.62 -14.91
CA ARG A 88 5.46 -6.20 -15.23
C ARG A 88 5.55 -5.97 -16.73
N ASN A 89 6.48 -6.67 -17.39
CA ASN A 89 6.69 -6.54 -18.84
C ASN A 89 5.41 -6.89 -19.60
N TRP A 90 4.75 -7.99 -19.20
CA TRP A 90 3.47 -8.37 -19.78
C TRP A 90 2.40 -7.29 -19.59
N ASN A 91 2.24 -6.74 -18.38
CA ASN A 91 1.24 -5.69 -18.15
C ASN A 91 1.50 -4.43 -18.98
N GLU A 92 2.77 -4.02 -19.13
CA GLU A 92 3.14 -2.88 -19.96
C GLU A 92 2.82 -3.15 -21.43
N TYR A 93 3.14 -4.36 -21.94
CA TYR A 93 2.82 -4.79 -23.29
C TYR A 93 1.31 -4.91 -23.53
N ALA A 94 0.61 -5.61 -22.64
CA ALA A 94 -0.83 -5.86 -22.73
C ALA A 94 -1.63 -4.57 -22.72
N LYS A 95 -1.23 -3.58 -21.90
CA LYS A 95 -1.87 -2.26 -21.89
C LYS A 95 -1.74 -1.53 -23.23
N LYS A 96 -0.59 -1.64 -23.91
CA LYS A 96 -0.37 -1.00 -25.22
C LYS A 96 -1.15 -1.68 -26.34
N ASN A 97 -1.37 -3.00 -26.23
CA ASN A 97 -1.99 -3.82 -27.27
C ASN A 97 -3.46 -4.18 -26.97
N GLY A 98 -4.06 -3.63 -25.91
CA GLY A 98 -5.45 -3.92 -25.53
C GLY A 98 -5.68 -5.37 -25.07
N LEU A 99 -4.64 -6.04 -24.57
CA LEU A 99 -4.69 -7.45 -24.17
C LEU A 99 -5.03 -7.64 -22.68
N PRO A 100 -5.41 -8.86 -22.26
CA PRO A 100 -5.69 -9.17 -20.86
C PRO A 100 -4.48 -8.96 -19.95
N SER A 101 -4.72 -8.30 -18.81
CA SER A 101 -3.66 -8.09 -17.80
C SER A 101 -3.20 -9.40 -17.18
N GLN A 102 -2.03 -9.40 -16.54
CA GLN A 102 -1.54 -10.53 -15.76
C GLN A 102 -2.53 -10.99 -14.69
N ALA A 103 -3.34 -10.07 -14.14
CA ALA A 103 -4.33 -10.40 -13.11
C ALA A 103 -5.44 -11.30 -13.65
N THR A 104 -5.81 -11.14 -14.92
CA THR A 104 -6.76 -12.02 -15.62
C THR A 104 -6.19 -13.43 -15.70
N TYR A 105 -4.94 -13.56 -16.11
CA TYR A 105 -4.23 -14.84 -16.15
C TYR A 105 -4.10 -15.49 -14.77
N ILE A 106 -3.69 -14.75 -13.74
CA ILE A 106 -3.60 -15.31 -12.37
C ILE A 106 -4.97 -15.76 -11.87
N LYS A 107 -6.04 -15.00 -12.17
CA LYS A 107 -7.38 -15.36 -11.74
C LYS A 107 -7.85 -16.67 -12.35
N GLU A 108 -7.62 -16.87 -13.65
CA GLU A 108 -8.10 -18.06 -14.37
C GLU A 108 -7.20 -19.30 -14.19
N PHE A 109 -5.88 -19.11 -14.08
CA PHE A 109 -4.91 -20.23 -14.02
C PHE A 109 -4.32 -20.43 -12.62
N GLY A 110 -4.57 -19.53 -11.67
CA GLY A 110 -4.11 -19.58 -10.29
C GLY A 110 -2.76 -18.92 -10.02
N SER A 111 -1.79 -19.04 -10.94
CA SER A 111 -0.49 -18.37 -10.81
C SER A 111 0.14 -18.04 -12.15
N TRP A 112 1.02 -17.04 -12.17
CA TRP A 112 1.75 -16.64 -13.38
C TRP A 112 2.69 -17.75 -13.88
N ASN A 113 3.38 -18.45 -12.97
CA ASN A 113 4.26 -19.54 -13.34
C ASN A 113 3.46 -20.74 -13.88
N LYS A 114 2.23 -20.98 -13.40
CA LYS A 114 1.36 -22.02 -13.97
C LYS A 114 0.95 -21.72 -15.41
N VAL A 115 0.77 -20.45 -15.78
CA VAL A 115 0.55 -20.10 -17.20
C VAL A 115 1.81 -20.35 -18.01
N LYS A 116 2.99 -20.01 -17.46
CA LYS A 116 4.27 -20.31 -18.11
C LYS A 116 4.51 -21.80 -18.32
N ASP A 117 4.12 -22.64 -17.36
CA ASP A 117 4.17 -24.10 -17.50
C ASP A 117 3.39 -24.58 -18.72
N LEU A 118 2.16 -24.05 -18.90
CA LEU A 118 1.30 -24.37 -20.04
C LEU A 118 1.86 -23.85 -21.38
N LEU A 119 2.75 -22.86 -21.34
CA LEU A 119 3.43 -22.29 -22.51
C LEU A 119 4.84 -22.88 -22.74
N GLY A 120 5.31 -23.78 -21.86
CA GLY A 120 6.68 -24.30 -21.92
C GLY A 120 7.76 -23.26 -21.62
N LEU A 121 7.44 -22.20 -20.88
CA LEU A 121 8.36 -21.10 -20.57
C LEU A 121 9.06 -21.29 -19.22
N ALA A 122 10.31 -20.81 -19.15
CA ALA A 122 11.07 -20.80 -17.91
C ALA A 122 10.39 -19.98 -16.81
N HIS A 123 10.40 -20.53 -15.60
CA HIS A 123 9.81 -19.89 -14.42
C HIS A 123 10.50 -18.55 -14.15
N THR A 124 9.72 -17.61 -13.64
CA THR A 124 10.34 -16.47 -12.97
C THR A 124 10.70 -16.93 -11.56
N GLU A 125 11.98 -17.21 -11.36
CA GLU A 125 12.52 -17.49 -10.03
C GLU A 125 12.26 -16.30 -9.11
N PRO A 126 11.72 -16.53 -7.90
CA PRO A 126 11.68 -15.48 -6.89
C PRO A 126 13.10 -15.04 -6.59
N VAL A 127 13.36 -13.73 -6.67
CA VAL A 127 14.62 -13.17 -6.17
C VAL A 127 14.67 -13.48 -4.67
N ARG A 128 15.47 -14.48 -4.30
CA ARG A 128 15.75 -14.81 -2.90
C ARG A 128 16.62 -13.68 -2.35
N LEU A 129 16.00 -12.67 -1.77
CA LEU A 129 16.73 -11.65 -1.03
C LEU A 129 17.43 -12.35 0.14
N PRO A 130 18.71 -12.03 0.41
CA PRO A 130 19.41 -12.59 1.56
C PRO A 130 18.62 -12.26 2.83
N ASN A 131 18.31 -13.28 3.63
CA ASN A 131 17.67 -13.07 4.91
C ASN A 131 18.75 -12.69 5.92
N TYR A 132 18.92 -11.39 6.15
CA TYR A 132 19.87 -10.91 7.14
C TYR A 132 19.33 -11.09 8.55
N THR A 133 20.12 -11.72 9.41
CA THR A 133 19.89 -11.70 10.85
C THR A 133 20.34 -10.36 11.43
N LYS A 134 19.92 -10.06 12.66
CA LYS A 134 20.39 -8.85 13.36
C LYS A 134 21.91 -8.83 13.52
N LYS A 135 22.54 -10.00 13.72
CA LYS A 135 24.00 -10.14 13.82
C LYS A 135 24.71 -9.86 12.50
N ASP A 136 24.16 -10.31 11.38
CA ASP A 136 24.72 -10.03 10.06
C ASP A 136 24.71 -8.52 9.77
N ILE A 137 23.60 -7.86 10.07
CA ILE A 137 23.49 -6.40 9.94
C ILE A 137 24.46 -5.68 10.88
N GLU A 138 24.64 -6.15 12.11
CA GLU A 138 25.62 -5.58 13.04
C GLU A 138 27.05 -5.70 12.50
N SER A 139 27.43 -6.85 11.95
CA SER A 139 28.74 -7.06 11.33
C SER A 139 28.96 -6.07 10.18
N VAL A 140 27.97 -5.95 9.29
CA VAL A 140 28.02 -4.98 8.17
C VAL A 140 28.16 -3.56 8.69
N LEU A 141 27.42 -3.17 9.73
CA LEU A 141 27.50 -1.83 10.30
C LEU A 141 28.84 -1.55 10.97
N ARG A 142 29.45 -2.55 11.63
CA ARG A 142 30.79 -2.40 12.24
C ARG A 142 31.89 -2.22 11.20
N GLU A 143 31.81 -2.95 10.08
CA GLU A 143 32.81 -2.92 9.02
C GLU A 143 32.63 -1.70 8.10
N HIS A 144 31.41 -1.47 7.64
CA HIS A 144 31.11 -0.51 6.59
C HIS A 144 30.39 0.75 7.08
N GLY A 145 29.91 0.78 8.32
CA GLY A 145 29.09 1.88 8.85
C GLY A 145 29.78 3.25 8.75
N LYS A 146 31.11 3.31 8.78
CA LYS A 146 31.87 4.56 8.57
C LYS A 146 31.60 5.24 7.22
N ASN A 147 31.20 4.47 6.21
CA ASN A 147 30.86 4.97 4.88
C ASN A 147 29.40 5.41 4.76
N LEU A 148 28.62 5.32 5.84
CA LEU A 148 27.21 5.67 5.86
C LEU A 148 27.06 7.18 6.11
N GLN A 149 26.95 7.97 5.03
CA GLN A 149 26.77 9.42 5.11
C GLN A 149 25.29 9.81 5.02
N ASN A 150 24.59 9.27 4.02
CA ASN A 150 23.16 9.48 3.83
C ASN A 150 22.53 8.23 3.19
N ARG A 151 21.20 8.17 3.18
CA ARG A 151 20.45 7.00 2.67
C ARG A 151 20.79 6.67 1.22
N ALA A 152 20.79 7.65 0.34
CA ALA A 152 20.96 7.42 -1.11
C ALA A 152 22.37 6.92 -1.41
N GLN A 153 23.37 7.58 -0.82
CA GLN A 153 24.77 7.18 -0.93
C GLN A 153 25.03 5.80 -0.32
N TRP A 154 24.40 5.45 0.81
CA TRP A 154 24.50 4.09 1.36
C TRP A 154 23.92 3.05 0.42
N ASP A 155 22.74 3.28 -0.17
CA ASP A 155 22.11 2.32 -1.07
C ASP A 155 22.96 2.08 -2.33
N GLU A 156 23.66 3.10 -2.83
CA GLU A 156 24.61 2.99 -3.93
C GLU A 156 25.86 2.20 -3.54
N TYR A 157 26.50 2.57 -2.43
CA TYR A 157 27.65 1.84 -1.86
C TYR A 157 27.32 0.37 -1.58
N ALA A 158 26.14 0.12 -1.02
CA ALA A 158 25.70 -1.23 -0.68
C ALA A 158 25.47 -2.07 -1.93
N LYS A 159 24.98 -1.47 -3.02
CA LYS A 159 24.82 -2.16 -4.31
C LYS A 159 26.17 -2.58 -4.90
N GLU A 160 27.18 -1.72 -4.84
CA GLU A 160 28.53 -2.04 -5.34
C GLU A 160 29.22 -3.14 -4.53
N LYS A 161 28.95 -3.21 -3.22
CA LYS A 161 29.58 -4.15 -2.29
C LYS A 161 28.74 -5.38 -1.97
N GLY A 162 27.54 -5.53 -2.55
CA GLY A 162 26.63 -6.64 -2.24
C GLY A 162 26.08 -6.63 -0.81
N LEU A 163 25.96 -5.45 -0.21
CA LEU A 163 25.56 -5.25 1.19
C LEU A 163 24.04 -5.02 1.32
N PRO A 164 23.48 -5.17 2.53
CA PRO A 164 22.08 -4.83 2.81
C PRO A 164 21.78 -3.35 2.55
N THR A 165 20.66 -3.11 1.84
CA THR A 165 20.11 -1.76 1.64
C THR A 165 19.77 -1.07 2.96
N TYR A 166 19.65 0.26 2.94
CA TYR A 166 19.22 1.05 4.09
C TYR A 166 17.88 0.57 4.65
N LYS A 167 16.94 0.16 3.78
CA LYS A 167 15.65 -0.40 4.19
C LYS A 167 15.83 -1.67 5.02
N THR A 168 16.79 -2.52 4.64
CA THR A 168 17.15 -3.73 5.39
C THR A 168 17.78 -3.36 6.73
N LEU A 169 18.70 -2.39 6.79
CA LEU A 169 19.27 -1.91 8.06
C LEU A 169 18.17 -1.45 9.03
N ARG A 170 17.24 -0.62 8.54
CA ARG A 170 16.14 -0.04 9.34
C ARG A 170 15.11 -1.06 9.83
N LYS A 171 15.08 -2.27 9.25
CA LYS A 171 14.25 -3.38 9.74
C LYS A 171 14.79 -3.95 11.05
N HIS A 172 16.10 -3.90 11.26
CA HIS A 172 16.77 -4.51 12.42
C HIS A 172 17.27 -3.50 13.46
N PHE A 173 17.54 -2.26 13.04
CA PHE A 173 18.09 -1.20 13.90
C PHE A 173 17.38 0.15 13.68
N SER A 174 17.28 0.92 14.75
CA SER A 174 16.91 2.34 14.70
C SER A 174 18.00 3.15 13.99
N TRP A 175 17.62 4.34 13.50
CA TRP A 175 18.58 5.25 12.89
C TRP A 175 19.68 5.69 13.88
N GLU A 176 19.35 5.80 15.15
CA GLU A 176 20.30 6.15 16.22
C GLU A 176 21.34 5.05 16.42
N GLU A 177 20.92 3.79 16.45
CA GLU A 177 21.81 2.64 16.54
C GLU A 177 22.71 2.55 15.30
N ILE A 178 22.14 2.66 14.09
CA ILE A 178 22.89 2.66 12.82
C ILE A 178 23.98 3.74 12.83
N LEU A 179 23.63 4.97 13.23
CA LEU A 179 24.57 6.07 13.33
C LEU A 179 25.64 5.85 14.40
N GLY A 180 25.33 5.13 15.47
CA GLY A 180 26.31 4.74 16.49
C GLY A 180 27.50 3.94 15.93
N PHE A 181 27.29 3.17 14.86
CA PHE A 181 28.35 2.43 14.18
C PHE A 181 29.14 3.27 13.15
N SER A 182 28.58 4.41 12.73
CA SER A 182 29.13 5.20 11.62
C SER A 182 30.27 6.14 12.00
N ASN A 183 30.58 6.30 13.29
CA ASN A 183 31.56 7.26 13.81
C ASN A 183 31.41 8.69 13.24
N VAL A 184 30.24 9.02 12.66
CA VAL A 184 29.87 10.36 12.25
C VAL A 184 29.64 11.13 13.53
N ASN A 185 30.72 11.73 14.03
CA ASN A 185 30.71 12.67 15.12
C ASN A 185 29.72 13.77 14.74
N ARG A 186 28.52 13.69 15.33
CA ARG A 186 27.56 14.77 15.25
C ARG A 186 28.25 15.97 15.90
N THR A 187 28.61 16.98 15.11
CA THR A 187 28.92 18.30 15.63
C THR A 187 27.63 18.89 16.17
N PHE A 188 27.18 18.39 17.31
CA PHE A 188 26.04 18.96 18.00
C PHE A 188 26.45 20.36 18.43
N LYS A 189 25.68 21.37 18.02
CA LYS A 189 25.85 22.76 18.51
C LYS A 189 25.88 22.83 20.04
N TYR A 190 25.22 21.89 20.72
CA TYR A 190 25.18 21.77 22.18
C TYR A 190 25.50 20.35 22.61
N SER A 191 26.48 20.19 23.50
CA SER A 191 26.75 18.91 24.18
C SER A 191 25.65 18.60 25.20
N ARG A 192 25.55 17.31 25.59
CA ARG A 192 24.62 16.87 26.64
C ARG A 192 24.79 17.69 27.93
N ASP A 193 26.02 17.89 28.38
CA ASP A 193 26.31 18.63 29.62
C ASP A 193 25.99 20.13 29.49
N LYS A 194 26.16 20.70 28.29
CA LYS A 194 25.77 22.09 28.03
C LYS A 194 24.25 22.27 28.12
N LEU A 195 23.47 21.31 27.62
CA LEU A 195 22.01 21.35 27.72
C LEU A 195 21.53 21.16 29.16
N ILE A 196 22.16 20.26 29.92
CA ILE A 196 21.86 20.07 31.34
C ILE A 196 22.19 21.33 32.14
N SER A 197 23.36 21.93 31.96
CA SER A 197 23.74 23.17 32.67
C SER A 197 22.84 24.36 32.33
N VAL A 198 22.37 24.49 31.09
CA VAL A 198 21.37 25.51 30.72
C VAL A 198 20.03 25.21 31.40
N ALA A 199 19.55 23.97 31.36
CA ALA A 199 18.27 23.61 31.97
C ALA A 199 18.29 23.72 33.51
N LYS A 200 19.44 23.46 34.15
CA LYS A 200 19.66 23.68 35.59
C LYS A 200 19.58 25.17 35.95
N ARG A 201 20.27 26.04 35.21
CA ARG A 201 20.27 27.49 35.48
C ARG A 201 18.89 28.12 35.35
N HIS A 202 18.02 27.54 34.52
CA HIS A 202 16.65 27.99 34.30
C HIS A 202 15.62 26.96 34.78
N TYR A 203 15.94 26.20 35.83
CA TYR A 203 15.14 25.06 36.27
C TYR A 203 13.70 25.43 36.63
N GLU A 204 13.51 26.57 37.27
CA GLU A 204 12.18 27.09 37.68
C GLU A 204 11.24 27.28 36.49
N VAL A 205 11.76 27.61 35.31
CA VAL A 205 10.99 27.73 34.07
C VAL A 205 10.97 26.40 33.32
N PHE A 206 12.10 25.70 33.26
CA PHE A 206 12.27 24.46 32.49
C PHE A 206 11.43 23.28 33.03
N ALA A 207 11.33 23.13 34.35
CA ALA A 207 10.64 22.03 35.00
C ALA A 207 9.11 22.05 34.74
N PRO A 208 8.39 23.17 34.95
CA PRO A 208 6.96 23.25 34.65
C PRO A 208 6.66 23.46 33.16
N ALA A 209 7.60 23.99 32.35
CA ALA A 209 7.29 24.40 30.98
C ALA A 209 6.78 23.28 30.06
N SER A 210 5.77 23.61 29.27
CA SER A 210 5.42 22.88 28.05
C SER A 210 6.51 23.08 26.99
N MET A 211 6.50 22.29 25.92
CA MET A 211 7.49 22.44 24.85
C MET A 211 7.41 23.82 24.17
N ASN A 212 6.20 24.37 24.04
CA ASN A 212 5.98 25.69 23.45
C ASN A 212 6.45 26.81 24.39
N ALA A 213 6.07 26.73 25.68
CA ALA A 213 6.50 27.70 26.68
C ALA A 213 8.03 27.76 26.82
N TRP A 214 8.72 26.61 26.75
CA TRP A 214 10.18 26.60 26.74
C TRP A 214 10.76 27.19 25.46
N ASN A 215 10.14 26.97 24.30
CA ASN A 215 10.63 27.54 23.04
C ASN A 215 10.52 29.07 23.00
N GLU A 216 9.43 29.63 23.54
CA GLU A 216 9.22 31.07 23.68
C GLU A 216 10.28 31.67 24.60
N TYR A 217 10.40 31.13 25.81
CA TYR A 217 11.43 31.54 26.77
C TYR A 217 12.85 31.41 26.21
N ALA A 218 13.14 30.30 25.53
CA ALA A 218 14.46 30.09 24.93
C ALA A 218 14.75 31.07 23.79
N LYS A 219 13.73 31.54 23.06
CA LYS A 219 13.90 32.56 22.01
C LYS A 219 14.23 33.93 22.61
N GLU A 220 13.55 34.32 23.68
CA GLU A 220 13.79 35.59 24.40
C GLU A 220 15.18 35.63 25.03
N HIS A 221 15.63 34.51 25.59
CA HIS A 221 16.93 34.41 26.28
C HIS A 221 18.07 33.86 25.40
N SER A 222 17.85 33.69 24.10
CA SER A 222 18.84 33.11 23.16
C SER A 222 19.41 31.74 23.61
N LEU A 223 18.55 30.89 24.18
CA LEU A 223 18.86 29.56 24.71
C LEU A 223 18.56 28.44 23.68
N PRO A 224 19.03 27.21 23.92
CA PRO A 224 18.66 26.05 23.12
C PRO A 224 17.16 25.76 23.20
N THR A 225 16.49 25.69 22.06
CA THR A 225 15.08 25.33 21.95
C THR A 225 14.84 23.86 22.29
N THR A 226 13.57 23.47 22.49
CA THR A 226 13.19 22.08 22.72
C THR A 226 13.71 21.12 21.66
N ALA A 227 13.87 21.55 20.41
CA ALA A 227 14.46 20.74 19.35
C ALA A 227 15.89 20.27 19.69
N ALA A 228 16.70 21.10 20.37
CA ALA A 228 18.03 20.72 20.83
C ALA A 228 17.97 19.63 21.92
N TYR A 229 17.03 19.75 22.86
CA TYR A 229 16.81 18.76 23.91
C TYR A 229 16.24 17.45 23.35
N LEU A 230 15.27 17.50 22.44
CA LEU A 230 14.72 16.31 21.78
C LEU A 230 15.79 15.55 20.99
N ARG A 231 16.72 16.26 20.35
CA ARG A 231 17.81 15.64 19.58
C ARG A 231 18.82 14.87 20.45
N VAL A 232 18.99 15.27 21.71
CA VAL A 232 19.97 14.65 22.65
C VAL A 232 19.31 13.63 23.59
N PHE A 233 18.08 13.88 24.04
CA PHE A 233 17.37 13.06 25.03
C PHE A 233 16.21 12.24 24.44
N GLY A 234 15.89 12.44 23.16
CA GLY A 234 14.83 11.76 22.41
C GLY A 234 13.41 12.26 22.76
N LYS A 235 13.08 12.32 24.07
CA LYS A 235 11.78 12.77 24.57
C LYS A 235 11.95 13.91 25.56
N TRP A 236 11.04 14.89 25.50
CA TRP A 236 11.04 16.04 26.43
C TRP A 236 10.95 15.61 27.90
N LYS A 237 10.09 14.62 28.20
CA LYS A 237 9.99 14.03 29.55
C LYS A 237 11.30 13.39 30.02
N LYS A 238 12.05 12.73 29.12
CA LYS A 238 13.37 12.16 29.44
C LYS A 238 14.38 13.26 29.75
N ALA A 239 14.38 14.36 28.99
CA ALA A 239 15.24 15.51 29.27
C ALA A 239 14.98 16.09 30.68
N LYS A 240 13.71 16.24 31.08
CA LYS A 240 13.35 16.71 32.44
C LYS A 240 13.84 15.78 33.54
N VAL A 241 13.68 14.46 33.35
CA VAL A 241 14.14 13.46 34.34
C VAL A 241 15.66 13.50 34.49
N GLU A 242 16.41 13.59 33.40
CA GLU A 242 17.87 13.68 33.44
C GLU A 242 18.36 14.97 34.10
N VAL A 243 17.70 16.11 33.85
CA VAL A 243 18.01 17.37 34.53
C VAL A 243 17.71 17.27 36.03
N LEU A 244 16.59 16.68 36.43
CA LEU A 244 16.24 16.47 37.83
C LEU A 244 17.27 15.59 38.56
N LYS A 245 17.66 14.45 37.97
CA LYS A 245 18.68 13.55 38.52
C LYS A 245 20.04 14.22 38.72
N SER A 246 20.33 15.23 37.91
CA SER A 246 21.61 15.95 38.01
C SER A 246 21.60 17.06 39.05
N ILE A 247 20.44 17.38 39.64
CA ILE A 247 20.27 18.40 40.70
C ILE A 247 20.25 17.75 42.09
N GLN A 248 19.83 16.47 42.18
CA GLN A 248 20.04 15.60 43.35
C GLN A 248 21.51 15.22 43.51
#